data_AF-A0A6C0AX71-F1
#
_entry.id   AF-A0A6C0AX71-F1
#
_cell.length_a   1.000
_cell.length_b   1.000
_cell.length_c   1.000
_cell.angle_alpha   90.00
_cell.angle_beta   90.00
_cell.angle_gamma   90.00
#
_symmetry.space_group_name_H-M   'P 1'
#
loop_
_entity.id
_entity.type
_entity.pdbx_description
1 polymer ?
#
loop_
_entity_poly.entity_id
_entity_poly.type
_entity_poly.pdbx_seq_one_letter_code
_entity_poly.pdbx_strand_id
1 'polypeptide(L)'
;MSDFRTPVGAEEEVDYLEVDSAIPGQSYCCISFISPEKVIVQKDRFFLQKFLKDVEKSEKTLDAKTFETEYDDYVAINEKDLENAYHSEVSFKTSVRGLKVRGVYGTYEEAAKRAESLQRSDRAFHVYVGQVGYWLPWDPNADNVDNQEYMEKELNELMKNYQANQVQKDLFYSNQVDEMKRKAAAEQLEKKQKNDADAARESA
;
A
#
# COMPACT_ATOMS: atom_id res chain seq x y z
N MET A 1 17.96 -3.60 -19.23
CA MET A 1 16.77 -2.80 -18.88
C MET A 1 17.30 -1.62 -18.11
N SER A 2 17.55 -0.51 -18.80
CA SER A 2 18.10 0.72 -18.24
C SER A 2 16.95 1.55 -17.67
N ASP A 3 17.15 2.04 -16.46
CA ASP A 3 16.15 2.68 -15.61
C ASP A 3 15.53 3.95 -16.22
N PHE A 4 14.25 4.13 -15.93
CA PHE A 4 13.32 5.05 -16.58
C PHE A 4 13.47 6.52 -16.14
N ARG A 5 14.35 6.88 -15.20
CA ARG A 5 14.45 8.27 -14.73
C ARG A 5 15.62 8.45 -13.79
N THR A 6 16.80 8.77 -14.32
CA THR A 6 17.78 9.51 -13.51
C THR A 6 18.14 10.77 -14.28
N PRO A 7 17.78 11.98 -13.79
CA PRO A 7 18.22 13.21 -14.41
C PRO A 7 19.74 13.28 -14.36
N VAL A 8 20.37 13.59 -15.49
CA VAL A 8 21.83 13.63 -15.64
C VAL A 8 22.41 14.69 -14.70
N GLY A 9 23.10 14.26 -13.64
CA GLY A 9 23.83 15.14 -12.72
C GLY A 9 23.37 15.13 -11.25
N ALA A 10 22.36 14.35 -10.87
CA ALA A 10 22.08 14.08 -9.46
C ALA A 10 22.97 12.91 -8.99
N GLU A 11 23.86 13.15 -8.01
CA GLU A 11 24.46 12.05 -7.26
C GLU A 11 23.30 11.23 -6.65
N GLU A 12 23.31 9.91 -6.84
CA GLU A 12 22.32 9.01 -6.25
C GLU A 12 22.57 8.93 -4.73
N GLU A 13 22.13 9.95 -4.01
CA GLU A 13 22.08 9.92 -2.55
C GLU A 13 21.02 8.89 -2.15
N VAL A 14 21.48 7.73 -1.67
CA VAL A 14 20.60 6.64 -1.26
C VAL A 14 19.90 7.03 0.04
N ASP A 15 18.62 7.37 -0.05
CA ASP A 15 17.76 7.62 1.12
C ASP A 15 17.27 6.28 1.70
N TYR A 16 17.59 6.03 2.97
CA TYR A 16 17.22 4.81 3.69
C TYR A 16 15.87 4.92 4.41
N LEU A 17 15.12 6.01 4.23
CA LEU A 17 13.83 6.24 4.87
C LEU A 17 13.92 6.10 6.40
N GLU A 18 14.90 6.80 7.00
CA GLU A 18 15.13 6.73 8.44
C GLU A 18 13.88 7.15 9.23
N VAL A 19 13.64 6.45 10.33
CA VAL A 19 12.51 6.71 11.23
C VAL A 19 12.90 7.82 12.20
N ASP A 20 12.03 8.80 12.35
CA ASP A 20 12.28 9.90 13.29
C ASP A 20 12.28 9.40 14.75
N SER A 21 13.00 10.14 15.60
CA SER A 21 12.98 9.91 17.04
C SER A 21 11.57 10.09 17.61
N ALA A 22 11.11 9.12 18.41
CA ALA A 22 9.78 9.17 18.99
C ALA A 22 9.59 10.38 19.92
N ILE A 23 8.47 11.09 19.76
CA ILE A 23 8.10 12.20 20.62
C ILE A 23 7.18 11.68 21.75
N PRO A 24 7.51 11.91 23.03
CA PRO A 24 6.70 11.44 24.15
C PRO A 24 5.24 11.91 24.04
N GLY A 25 4.30 10.98 24.15
CA GLY A 25 2.86 11.25 24.06
C GLY A 25 2.34 11.50 22.65
N GLN A 26 3.18 11.41 21.62
CA GLN A 26 2.82 11.66 20.22
C GLN A 26 3.28 10.50 19.33
N SER A 27 2.83 9.29 19.66
CA SER A 27 3.23 8.07 18.97
C SER A 27 2.33 7.75 17.77
N TYR A 28 1.06 8.18 17.81
CA TYR A 28 0.05 7.85 16.80
C TYR A 28 -0.74 9.09 16.38
N CYS A 29 -1.17 9.15 15.13
CA CYS A 29 -2.00 10.25 14.61
C CYS A 29 -3.20 9.72 13.84
N CYS A 30 -4.34 10.41 13.97
CA CYS A 30 -5.50 10.19 13.12
C CYS A 30 -5.40 11.10 11.91
N ILE A 31 -5.42 10.54 10.71
CA ILE A 31 -5.29 11.29 9.45
C ILE A 31 -6.48 10.96 8.54
N SER A 32 -6.95 11.95 7.79
CA SER A 32 -7.83 11.73 6.65
C SER A 32 -7.25 12.36 5.40
N PHE A 33 -7.42 11.65 4.28
CA PHE A 33 -6.94 12.08 2.98
C PHE A 33 -8.08 12.62 2.13
N ILE A 34 -7.75 13.62 1.31
CA ILE A 34 -8.56 14.07 0.18
C ILE A 34 -7.73 13.76 -1.05
N SER A 35 -8.14 12.72 -1.77
CA SER A 35 -7.47 12.29 -3.00
C SER A 35 -8.32 12.70 -4.20
N PRO A 36 -7.83 13.66 -5.01
CA PRO A 36 -8.55 14.12 -6.18
C PRO A 36 -8.79 12.98 -7.19
N GLU A 37 -7.94 11.94 -7.24
CA GLU A 37 -8.13 10.82 -8.17
C GLU A 37 -9.47 10.08 -8.00
N LYS A 38 -10.08 10.16 -6.81
CA LYS A 38 -11.39 9.53 -6.53
C LYS A 38 -12.57 10.36 -7.05
N VAL A 39 -12.37 11.64 -7.36
CA VAL A 39 -13.44 12.61 -7.62
C VAL A 39 -13.32 13.29 -8.99
N ILE A 40 -12.11 13.43 -9.50
CA ILE A 40 -11.82 14.13 -10.75
C ILE A 40 -10.94 13.27 -11.67
N VAL A 41 -11.09 13.47 -12.98
CA VAL A 41 -10.22 12.84 -13.97
C VAL A 41 -8.78 13.31 -13.72
N GLN A 42 -7.82 12.38 -13.66
CA GLN A 42 -6.42 12.73 -13.49
C GLN A 42 -5.99 13.75 -14.57
N LYS A 43 -5.38 14.86 -14.13
CA LYS A 43 -4.94 15.96 -15.01
C LYS A 43 -4.08 15.44 -16.17
N ASP A 44 -3.17 14.52 -15.88
CA ASP A 44 -2.29 13.90 -16.88
C ASP A 44 -3.05 13.10 -17.95
N ARG A 45 -4.11 12.38 -17.56
CA ARG A 45 -4.95 11.64 -18.53
C ARG A 45 -5.72 12.61 -19.43
N PHE A 46 -6.18 13.72 -18.87
CA PHE A 46 -6.86 14.76 -19.63
C PHE A 46 -5.91 15.42 -20.64
N PHE A 47 -4.69 15.75 -20.21
CA PHE A 47 -3.67 16.36 -21.06
C PHE A 47 -3.26 15.41 -22.18
N LEU A 48 -3.03 14.14 -21.86
CA LEU A 48 -2.76 13.09 -22.83
C LEU A 48 -3.91 12.93 -23.84
N GLN A 49 -5.16 12.94 -23.39
CA GLN A 49 -6.31 12.83 -24.29
C GLN A 49 -6.38 14.01 -25.27
N LYS A 50 -6.04 15.23 -24.84
CA LYS A 50 -5.99 16.42 -25.71
C LYS A 50 -4.84 16.33 -26.71
N PHE A 51 -3.65 15.94 -26.24
CA PHE A 51 -2.50 15.68 -27.09
C PHE A 51 -2.80 14.66 -28.19
N LEU A 52 -3.36 13.49 -27.82
CA LEU A 52 -3.70 12.45 -28.79
C LEU A 52 -4.73 12.93 -29.83
N LYS A 53 -5.70 13.75 -29.43
CA LYS A 53 -6.67 14.34 -30.37
C LYS A 53 -6.03 15.32 -31.36
N ASP A 54 -5.02 16.08 -30.94
CA ASP A 54 -4.33 17.04 -31.81
C ASP A 54 -3.32 16.34 -32.73
N VAL A 55 -2.70 15.26 -32.26
CA VAL A 55 -1.89 14.35 -33.08
C VAL A 55 -2.75 13.67 -34.15
N GLU A 56 -3.92 13.15 -33.79
CA GLU A 56 -4.86 12.52 -34.73
C GLU A 56 -5.30 13.50 -35.83
N LYS A 57 -5.58 14.76 -35.48
CA LYS A 57 -5.93 15.81 -36.46
C LYS A 57 -4.78 16.22 -37.36
N SER A 58 -3.54 16.15 -36.87
CA SER A 58 -2.36 16.53 -37.63
C SER A 58 -1.79 15.38 -38.47
N GLU A 59 -2.42 14.19 -38.41
CA GLU A 59 -1.96 12.93 -39.02
C GLU A 59 -0.47 12.63 -38.74
N LYS A 60 0.03 13.11 -37.60
CA LYS A 60 1.43 12.94 -37.22
C LYS A 60 1.65 11.52 -36.72
N THR A 61 2.64 10.83 -37.26
CA THR A 61 3.03 9.50 -36.76
C THR A 61 3.79 9.66 -35.46
N LEU A 62 3.30 9.04 -34.38
CA LEU A 62 3.99 9.01 -33.09
C LEU A 62 5.06 7.92 -33.08
N ASP A 63 6.29 8.28 -32.78
CA ASP A 63 7.35 7.32 -32.43
C ASP A 63 7.44 7.22 -30.90
N ALA A 64 7.54 6.00 -30.38
CA ALA A 64 7.64 5.74 -28.95
C ALA A 64 8.90 6.37 -28.33
N LYS A 65 9.95 6.62 -29.13
CA LYS A 65 11.19 7.25 -28.67
C LYS A 65 11.11 8.77 -28.53
N THR A 66 10.31 9.44 -29.36
CA THR A 66 10.17 10.91 -29.33
C THR A 66 8.92 11.35 -28.58
N PHE A 67 8.01 10.43 -28.29
CA PHE A 67 6.74 10.69 -27.60
C PHE A 67 6.91 11.52 -26.32
N GLU A 68 7.86 11.18 -25.45
CA GLU A 68 8.05 11.89 -24.18
C GLU A 68 8.40 13.36 -24.40
N THR A 69 9.38 13.64 -25.28
CA THR A 69 9.80 15.02 -25.59
C THR A 69 8.68 15.81 -26.26
N GLU A 70 7.99 15.22 -27.22
CA GLU A 70 6.89 15.88 -27.93
C GLU A 70 5.69 16.17 -27.03
N TYR A 71 5.40 15.28 -26.08
CA TYR A 71 4.36 15.46 -25.09
C TYR A 71 4.73 16.57 -24.09
N ASP A 72 5.96 16.57 -23.58
CA ASP A 72 6.44 17.60 -22.65
C ASP A 72 6.44 18.98 -23.32
N ASP A 73 6.88 19.08 -24.58
CA ASP A 73 6.82 20.32 -25.36
C ASP A 73 5.38 20.79 -25.57
N TYR A 74 4.45 19.88 -25.89
CA TYR A 74 3.03 20.21 -26.05
C TYR A 74 2.41 20.74 -24.76
N VAL A 75 2.71 20.10 -23.62
CA VAL A 75 2.23 20.53 -22.30
C VAL A 75 2.81 21.90 -21.94
N ALA A 76 4.11 22.13 -22.19
CA ALA A 76 4.75 23.40 -21.92
C ALA A 76 4.19 24.57 -22.75
N ILE A 77 3.90 24.32 -24.05
CA ILE A 77 3.33 25.33 -24.95
C ILE A 77 1.88 25.66 -24.57
N ASN A 78 1.08 24.64 -24.28
CA ASN A 78 -0.37 24.77 -24.09
C ASN A 78 -0.80 24.78 -22.62
N GLU A 79 0.13 24.94 -21.67
CA GLU A 79 -0.10 24.78 -20.23
C GLU A 79 -1.34 25.55 -19.75
N LYS A 80 -1.41 26.84 -20.08
CA LYS A 80 -2.50 27.73 -19.66
C LYS A 80 -3.85 27.34 -20.25
N ASP A 81 -3.87 26.95 -21.52
CA ASP A 81 -5.11 26.60 -22.21
C ASP A 81 -5.63 25.23 -21.74
N LEU A 82 -4.73 24.26 -21.56
CA LEU A 82 -5.04 22.95 -21.01
C LEU A 82 -5.54 23.05 -19.57
N GLU A 83 -4.94 23.92 -18.76
CA GLU A 83 -5.36 24.14 -17.38
C GLU A 83 -6.75 24.81 -17.31
N ASN A 84 -7.01 25.83 -18.12
CA ASN A 84 -8.33 26.47 -18.19
C ASN A 84 -9.43 25.51 -18.70
N ALA A 85 -9.11 24.70 -19.71
CA ALA A 85 -10.01 23.68 -20.23
C ALA A 85 -10.30 22.62 -19.17
N TYR A 86 -9.28 22.18 -18.43
CA TYR A 86 -9.43 21.22 -17.35
C TYR A 86 -10.30 21.77 -16.21
N HIS A 87 -10.05 23.01 -15.77
CA HIS A 87 -10.85 23.66 -14.73
C HIS A 87 -12.32 23.82 -15.13
N SER A 88 -12.59 24.12 -16.40
CA SER A 88 -13.95 24.21 -16.94
C SER A 88 -14.65 22.85 -16.95
N GLU A 89 -13.96 21.80 -17.38
CA GLU A 89 -14.51 20.44 -17.47
C GLU A 89 -14.76 19.82 -16.08
N VAL A 90 -13.91 20.16 -15.11
CA VAL A 90 -13.98 19.68 -13.73
C VAL A 90 -14.86 20.57 -12.83
N SER A 91 -15.54 21.58 -13.40
CA SER A 91 -16.39 22.52 -12.64
C SER A 91 -15.66 23.18 -11.47
N PHE A 92 -14.39 23.56 -11.67
CA PHE A 92 -13.51 24.17 -10.67
C PHE A 92 -13.35 23.37 -9.36
N LYS A 93 -13.61 22.07 -9.36
CA LYS A 93 -13.31 21.22 -8.20
C LYS A 93 -11.80 21.13 -7.99
N THR A 94 -11.39 21.20 -6.73
CA THR A 94 -9.97 21.26 -6.34
C THR A 94 -9.25 19.96 -6.70
N SER A 95 -8.18 20.07 -7.47
CA SER A 95 -7.29 18.97 -7.87
C SER A 95 -6.11 18.74 -6.92
N VAL A 96 -6.17 19.33 -5.73
CA VAL A 96 -5.09 19.30 -4.74
C VAL A 96 -5.29 18.11 -3.82
N ARG A 97 -4.23 17.32 -3.69
CA ARG A 97 -4.09 16.28 -2.68
C ARG A 97 -4.07 16.92 -1.29
N GLY A 98 -5.03 16.55 -0.44
CA GLY A 98 -5.17 17.10 0.90
C GLY A 98 -4.87 16.06 1.98
N LEU A 99 -4.14 16.47 3.01
CA LEU A 99 -3.93 15.68 4.23
C LEU A 99 -4.46 16.48 5.41
N LYS A 100 -5.34 15.88 6.21
CA LYS A 100 -5.87 16.49 7.43
C LYS A 100 -5.47 15.64 8.64
N VAL A 101 -4.62 16.19 9.49
CA VAL A 101 -4.33 15.63 10.82
C VAL A 101 -5.50 15.97 11.76
N ARG A 102 -6.16 14.95 12.30
CA ARG A 102 -7.35 15.05 13.15
C ARG A 102 -7.07 14.88 14.64
N GLY A 103 -5.83 14.57 14.98
CA GLY A 103 -5.35 14.46 16.35
C GLY A 103 -4.09 13.60 16.42
N VAL A 104 -3.37 13.75 17.52
CA VAL A 104 -2.16 12.99 17.85
C VAL A 104 -2.32 12.44 19.26
N TYR A 105 -1.91 11.19 19.48
CA TYR A 105 -2.16 10.40 20.68
C TYR A 105 -0.91 9.61 21.09
N GLY A 106 -0.79 9.31 22.38
CA GLY A 106 0.33 8.55 22.91
C GLY A 106 0.19 7.05 22.69
N THR A 107 -1.04 6.54 22.68
CA THR A 107 -1.35 5.11 22.58
C THR A 107 -2.21 4.81 21.36
N TYR A 108 -2.08 3.58 20.85
CA TYR A 108 -2.88 3.11 19.73
C TYR A 108 -4.37 3.02 20.08
N GLU A 109 -4.71 2.59 21.30
CA GLU A 109 -6.11 2.44 21.74
C GLU A 109 -6.86 3.77 21.79
N GLU A 110 -6.20 4.84 22.24
CA GLU A 110 -6.78 6.20 22.25
C GLU A 110 -7.01 6.70 20.83
N ALA A 111 -6.04 6.50 19.95
CA ALA A 111 -6.15 6.86 18.54
C ALA A 111 -7.29 6.08 17.86
N ALA A 112 -7.40 4.78 18.11
CA ALA A 112 -8.45 3.92 17.52
C ALA A 112 -9.85 4.33 17.98
N LYS A 113 -10.08 4.53 19.29
CA LYS A 113 -11.36 5.02 19.82
C LYS A 113 -11.74 6.37 19.22
N ARG A 114 -10.75 7.24 19.03
CA ARG A 114 -10.98 8.56 18.46
C ARG A 114 -11.22 8.52 16.96
N ALA A 115 -10.55 7.64 16.23
CA ALA A 115 -10.80 7.37 14.83
C ALA A 115 -12.25 6.87 14.62
N GLU A 116 -12.70 5.91 15.43
CA GLU A 116 -14.08 5.40 15.40
C GLU A 116 -15.10 6.53 15.64
N SER A 117 -14.86 7.36 16.66
CA SER A 117 -15.72 8.51 16.97
C SER A 117 -15.75 9.53 15.82
N LEU A 118 -14.61 9.83 15.21
CA LEU A 118 -14.50 10.78 14.10
C LEU A 118 -15.20 10.26 12.84
N GLN A 119 -15.09 8.97 12.58
CA GLN A 119 -15.67 8.38 11.39
C GLN A 119 -17.19 8.17 11.54
N ARG A 120 -17.71 8.06 12.77
CA ARG A 120 -19.16 8.16 13.04
C ARG A 120 -19.70 9.57 12.75
N SER A 121 -18.95 10.62 13.09
CA SER A 121 -19.35 12.01 12.86
C SER A 121 -19.18 12.45 11.41
N ASP A 122 -18.13 11.97 10.75
CA ASP A 122 -17.73 12.35 9.40
C ASP A 122 -17.68 11.12 8.50
N ARG A 123 -18.84 10.77 7.94
CA ARG A 123 -18.98 9.62 7.03
C ARG A 123 -18.40 9.87 5.63
N ALA A 124 -18.06 11.12 5.31
CA ALA A 124 -17.59 11.48 3.98
C ALA A 124 -16.12 11.10 3.75
N PHE A 125 -15.35 10.87 4.81
CA PHE A 125 -13.92 10.60 4.72
C PHE A 125 -13.51 9.40 5.56
N HIS A 126 -12.61 8.58 5.03
CA HIS A 126 -11.94 7.55 5.80
C HIS A 126 -10.98 8.18 6.83
N VAL A 127 -10.92 7.59 8.02
CA VAL A 127 -10.00 7.98 9.08
C VAL A 127 -8.99 6.86 9.26
N TYR A 128 -7.71 7.19 9.13
CA TYR A 128 -6.61 6.26 9.26
C TYR A 128 -5.82 6.57 10.54
N VAL A 129 -5.29 5.53 11.17
CA VAL A 129 -4.35 5.68 12.29
C VAL A 129 -2.94 5.42 11.76
N GLY A 130 -2.10 6.44 11.78
CA GLY A 130 -0.70 6.38 11.38
C GLY A 130 0.23 6.43 12.59
N GLN A 131 1.39 5.79 12.49
CA GLN A 131 2.46 5.93 13.48
C GLN A 131 3.31 7.16 13.16
N VAL A 132 3.62 7.97 14.17
CA VAL A 132 4.43 9.19 14.00
C VAL A 132 5.90 8.82 13.84
N GLY A 133 6.57 9.44 12.87
CA GLY A 133 7.98 9.22 12.54
C GLY A 133 8.23 8.12 11.51
N TYR A 134 7.17 7.49 10.98
CA TYR A 134 7.27 6.45 9.95
C TYR A 134 6.74 6.99 8.62
N TRP A 135 7.36 6.54 7.54
CA TRP A 135 6.86 6.76 6.19
C TRP A 135 5.58 5.94 5.97
N LEU A 136 4.53 6.61 5.52
CA LEU A 136 3.22 5.99 5.25
C LEU A 136 2.83 6.19 3.79
N PRO A 137 2.18 5.20 3.16
CA PRO A 137 1.68 5.35 1.80
C PRO A 137 0.60 6.44 1.74
N TRP A 138 0.55 7.16 0.62
CA TRP A 138 -0.47 8.17 0.38
C TRP A 138 -1.83 7.53 0.08
N ASP A 139 -2.87 7.90 0.85
CA ASP A 139 -4.26 7.42 0.72
C ASP A 139 -4.38 5.92 0.38
N PRO A 140 -3.91 5.03 1.28
CA PRO A 140 -4.01 3.59 1.07
C PRO A 140 -5.47 3.19 0.87
N ASN A 141 -5.72 2.19 0.02
CA ASN A 141 -7.05 1.63 -0.08
C ASN A 141 -7.44 1.01 1.28
N ALA A 142 -8.61 1.37 1.81
CA ALA A 142 -9.09 0.91 3.12
C ALA A 142 -9.13 -0.62 3.23
N ASP A 143 -9.30 -1.32 2.11
CA ASP A 143 -9.34 -2.79 2.06
C ASP A 143 -7.96 -3.45 2.18
N ASN A 144 -6.87 -2.71 1.97
CA ASN A 144 -5.50 -3.23 2.01
C ASN A 144 -4.75 -2.83 3.29
N VAL A 145 -5.47 -2.32 4.30
CA VAL A 145 -4.90 -1.97 5.59
C VAL A 145 -5.08 -3.14 6.55
N ASP A 146 -3.96 -3.64 7.11
CA ASP A 146 -3.93 -4.86 7.93
C ASP A 146 -4.95 -4.87 9.09
N ASN A 147 -5.23 -3.70 9.68
CA ASN A 147 -6.16 -3.52 10.80
C ASN A 147 -7.37 -2.66 10.41
N GLN A 148 -8.20 -3.18 9.51
CA GLN A 148 -9.46 -2.53 9.12
C GLN A 148 -10.55 -2.79 10.17
N GLU A 149 -10.99 -1.75 10.86
CA GLU A 149 -12.20 -1.80 11.68
C GLU A 149 -13.36 -1.12 10.94
N TYR A 150 -14.36 -1.93 10.58
CA TYR A 150 -15.60 -1.49 9.95
C TYR A 150 -16.54 -0.84 10.97
N MET A 151 -17.49 -0.06 10.46
CA MET A 151 -18.54 0.55 11.29
C MET A 151 -19.47 -0.46 11.96
N GLU A 152 -19.72 -1.57 11.26
CA GLU A 152 -20.63 -2.62 11.71
C GLU A 152 -19.90 -3.60 12.62
N LYS A 153 -20.32 -3.67 13.88
CA LYS A 153 -19.72 -4.56 14.88
C LYS A 153 -19.84 -6.03 14.49
N GLU A 154 -20.96 -6.42 13.90
CA GLU A 154 -21.20 -7.80 13.44
C GLU A 154 -20.28 -8.17 12.28
N LEU A 155 -20.01 -7.23 11.36
CA LEU A 155 -19.08 -7.45 10.25
C LEU A 155 -17.63 -7.55 10.74
N ASN A 156 -17.25 -6.73 11.73
CA ASN A 156 -15.94 -6.83 12.38
C ASN A 156 -15.73 -8.18 13.06
N GLU A 157 -16.73 -8.65 13.81
CA GLU A 157 -16.68 -9.96 14.46
C GLU A 157 -16.57 -11.07 13.42
N LEU A 158 -17.35 -11.01 12.34
CA LEU A 158 -17.30 -11.98 11.26
C LEU A 158 -15.91 -12.02 10.59
N MET A 159 -15.33 -10.87 10.26
CA MET A 159 -14.01 -10.77 9.62
C MET A 159 -12.87 -11.20 10.56
N LYS A 160 -12.93 -10.81 11.85
CA LYS A 160 -11.96 -11.24 12.87
C LYS A 160 -12.04 -12.76 13.10
N ASN A 161 -13.25 -13.33 13.17
CA ASN A 161 -13.43 -14.78 13.30
C ASN A 161 -12.96 -15.52 12.04
N TYR A 162 -13.19 -14.97 10.85
CA TYR A 162 -12.71 -15.56 9.60
C TYR A 162 -11.18 -15.59 9.52
N GLN A 163 -10.51 -14.47 9.84
CA GLN A 163 -9.05 -14.41 9.92
C GLN A 163 -8.50 -15.34 10.99
N ALA A 164 -9.10 -15.36 12.19
CA ALA A 164 -8.69 -16.27 13.27
C ALA A 164 -8.81 -17.74 12.85
N ASN A 165 -9.89 -18.09 12.13
CA ASN A 165 -10.08 -19.44 11.59
C ASN A 165 -9.05 -19.80 10.51
N GLN A 166 -8.69 -18.85 9.62
CA GLN A 166 -7.61 -19.08 8.65
C GLN A 166 -6.28 -19.32 9.35
N VAL A 167 -5.90 -18.46 10.30
CA VAL A 167 -4.65 -18.61 11.07
C VAL A 167 -4.64 -19.94 11.84
N GLN A 168 -5.77 -20.32 12.47
CA GLN A 168 -5.86 -21.62 13.15
C GLN A 168 -5.72 -22.80 12.20
N LYS A 169 -6.33 -22.72 11.00
CA LYS A 169 -6.20 -23.76 9.97
C LYS A 169 -4.75 -23.92 9.52
N ASP A 170 -4.06 -22.81 9.28
CA ASP A 170 -2.64 -22.82 8.86
C ASP A 170 -1.73 -23.32 9.97
N LEU A 171 -1.97 -22.91 11.22
CA LEU A 171 -1.25 -23.41 12.39
C LEU A 171 -1.45 -24.92 12.57
N PHE A 172 -2.68 -25.40 12.41
CA PHE A 172 -2.99 -26.83 12.50
C PHE A 172 -2.32 -27.64 11.39
N TYR A 173 -2.27 -27.10 10.17
CA TYR A 173 -1.55 -27.71 9.06
C TYR A 173 -0.04 -27.76 9.32
N SER A 174 0.55 -26.65 9.78
CA SER A 174 1.97 -26.60 10.16
C SER A 174 2.30 -27.61 11.26
N ASN A 175 1.49 -27.66 12.31
CA ASN A 175 1.69 -28.60 13.43
C ASN A 175 1.59 -30.06 12.96
N GLN A 176 0.64 -30.40 12.08
CA GLN A 176 0.54 -31.75 11.51
C GLN A 176 1.76 -32.12 10.65
N VAL A 177 2.25 -31.18 9.84
CA VAL A 177 3.46 -31.38 9.03
C VAL A 177 4.68 -31.62 9.94
N ASP A 178 4.82 -30.86 11.02
CA ASP A 178 5.92 -31.02 11.96
C ASP A 178 5.82 -32.30 12.78
N GLU A 179 4.61 -32.71 13.20
CA GLU A 179 4.39 -34.02 13.83
C GLU A 179 4.72 -35.18 12.89
N MET A 180 4.31 -35.10 11.61
CA MET A 180 4.67 -36.12 10.62
C MET A 180 6.18 -36.18 10.41
N LYS A 181 6.86 -35.03 10.32
CA LYS A 181 8.33 -35.00 10.23
C LYS A 181 9.00 -35.60 11.47
N ARG A 182 8.49 -35.32 12.68
CA ARG A 182 9.02 -35.89 13.92
C ARG A 182 8.82 -37.40 14.00
N LYS A 183 7.65 -37.91 13.64
CA LYS A 183 7.38 -39.36 13.60
C LYS A 183 8.25 -40.05 12.55
N ALA A 184 8.36 -39.47 11.35
CA ALA A 184 9.25 -39.99 10.32
C ALA A 184 10.72 -39.99 10.77
N ALA A 185 11.19 -38.95 11.45
CA ALA A 185 12.55 -38.89 12.00
C ALA A 185 12.78 -39.92 13.11
N ALA A 186 11.80 -40.12 14.00
CA ALA A 186 11.87 -41.14 15.05
C ALA A 186 11.91 -42.55 14.46
N GLU A 187 11.05 -42.87 13.49
CA GLU A 187 11.06 -44.16 12.80
C GLU A 187 12.35 -44.41 12.02
N GLN A 188 12.94 -43.36 11.42
CA GLN A 188 14.24 -43.46 10.76
C GLN A 188 15.38 -43.71 11.76
N LEU A 189 15.33 -43.07 12.93
CA LEU A 189 16.29 -43.28 14.00
C LEU A 189 16.18 -44.70 14.58
N GLU A 190 14.95 -45.19 14.82
CA GLU A 190 14.70 -46.55 15.29
C GLU A 190 15.14 -47.61 14.27
N LYS A 191 14.92 -47.36 12.97
CA LYS A 191 15.43 -48.24 11.91
C LYS A 191 16.96 -48.24 11.85
N LYS A 192 17.61 -47.09 12.03
CA LYS A 192 19.08 -47.02 12.15
C LYS A 192 19.58 -47.80 13.37
N GLN A 193 18.98 -47.60 14.55
CA GLN A 193 19.39 -48.32 15.76
C GLN A 193 19.21 -49.83 15.66
N LYS A 194 18.13 -50.30 15.02
CA LYS A 194 17.93 -51.74 14.75
C LYS A 194 18.96 -52.29 13.76
N ASN A 195 19.21 -51.57 12.67
CA ASN A 195 20.22 -51.97 11.70
C ASN A 195 21.63 -51.99 12.31
N ASP A 196 21.97 -51.02 13.16
CA ASP A 196 23.26 -50.97 13.86
C ASP A 196 23.39 -52.11 14.90
N ALA A 197 22.29 -52.48 15.58
CA ALA A 197 22.26 -53.58 16.53
C ALA A 197 22.34 -54.97 15.86
N ASP A 198 21.71 -55.14 14.69
CA ASP A 198 21.79 -56.37 13.90
C ASP A 198 23.17 -56.52 13.23
N ALA A 199 23.76 -55.42 12.74
CA ALA A 199 25.14 -55.42 12.24
C ALA A 199 26.18 -55.76 13.33
N ALA A 200 25.96 -55.30 14.57
CA ALA A 200 26.82 -55.67 15.70
C ALA A 200 26.70 -57.16 16.06
N ARG A 201 25.53 -57.78 15.87
CA ARG A 201 25.30 -59.22 16.10
C ARG A 201 25.89 -60.11 15.01
N GLU A 202 25.95 -59.67 13.76
CA GLU A 202 26.61 -60.43 12.69
C GLU A 202 28.14 -60.33 12.71
N SER A 203 28.70 -59.35 13.44
CA SER A 203 30.15 -59.13 13.56
C SER A 203 30.83 -59.81 14.76
N ALA A 204 30.08 -60.55 15.59
CA ALA A 204 30.56 -61.27 16.78
C ALA A 204 30.44 -62.80 16.58
#